data_AF-A0A8J5L4M3-F1
#
_entry.id   AF-A0A8J5L4M3-F1
#
_cell.length_a   1.000
_cell.length_b   1.000
_cell.length_c   1.000
_cell.angle_alpha   90.00
_cell.angle_beta   90.00
_cell.angle_gamma   90.00
#
_symmetry.space_group_name_H-M   'P 1'
#
loop_
_entity.id
_entity.type
_entity.pdbx_description
1 polymer ?
#
loop_
_entity_poly.entity_id
_entity_poly.type
_entity_poly.pdbx_seq_one_letter_code
_entity_poly.pdbx_strand_id
1 'polypeptide(L)'
;MPPSLPRPVFLEDRLRAAAADAALQLPPPSSAAEILRSWADLRHPSTDPPRLLSALRSLSTSRASLRISDSQVKLLLSLLSTDAASPRLSADSLPLLFSLISSYIRTSPRPSPPILLSVLSLSSSFPPIPHSVLLLGALAASPALPDASVSPCLDRLCSLLDPTLPALLHDANLLPEFLAGIAVLVHRGKSDELLAGFEKIAEAAFLMIVVFAAEVSKHKLNSKTSNEFRPEVSSQILVTFSCIEYLRRIRLPEYTQAVRRAVLTIQENAPSCVSFVESMPPYGELTKSQGSIALVRMRYNWSQDEVQTARISFYLRVLPACISLVPTAMFGERIAPTMFLYMQHPNEKVIRASHSVFVSFVSSSKDSDQNDRDALKEQLVFYYMHRALEVYPQINSFDGLTSGVTALVRHLPAGSPSIFYCVHSLVEKASELCRGAMSEDPTVWKNWEGNSGPPKKTIDLLLRLIYLIDIQALPYLLKQLAELMIQLPKDGQNALLDEMYSQVAESDDVTRKPVLVSWLQSLSYFCSQKTSPAADKPEKHGSSVASKGLSFIRGIAKL
;
A
#
# COMPACT_ATOMS: atom_id res chain seq x y z
N MET A 1 22.25 12.45 -22.33
CA MET A 1 22.34 11.25 -21.47
C MET A 1 21.22 11.35 -20.44
N PRO A 2 20.26 10.41 -20.39
CA PRO A 2 19.23 10.44 -19.36
C PRO A 2 19.85 10.07 -18.00
N PRO A 3 19.41 10.69 -16.89
CA PRO A 3 19.85 10.29 -15.55
C PRO A 3 19.44 8.84 -15.29
N SER A 4 20.39 8.05 -14.80
CA SER A 4 20.21 6.67 -14.42
C SER A 4 19.05 6.52 -13.43
N LEU A 5 18.06 5.69 -13.78
CA LEU A 5 17.00 5.22 -12.88
C LEU A 5 17.60 4.76 -11.54
N PRO A 6 17.02 5.14 -10.38
CA PRO A 6 17.44 4.59 -9.09
C PRO A 6 17.25 3.08 -9.10
N ARG A 7 18.32 2.36 -8.74
CA ARG A 7 18.28 0.90 -8.55
C ARG A 7 17.22 0.55 -7.51
N PRO A 8 16.46 -0.55 -7.66
CA PRO A 8 15.54 -1.00 -6.62
C PRO A 8 16.36 -1.30 -5.37
N VAL A 9 16.10 -0.58 -4.29
CA VAL A 9 16.76 -0.78 -3.01
C VAL A 9 15.89 -1.73 -2.22
N PHE A 10 16.22 -3.02 -2.29
CA PHE A 10 15.60 -4.05 -1.47
C PHE A 10 15.76 -3.71 0.03
N LEU A 11 14.86 -4.20 0.89
CA LEU A 11 14.92 -4.02 2.36
C LEU A 11 16.32 -4.36 2.93
N GLU A 12 17.00 -5.31 2.29
CA GLU A 12 18.39 -5.71 2.54
C GLU A 12 19.41 -4.58 2.37
N ASP A 13 19.28 -3.74 1.34
CA ASP A 13 20.22 -2.67 1.04
C ASP A 13 19.97 -1.44 1.92
N ARG A 14 18.72 -1.19 2.34
CA ARG A 14 18.39 -0.12 3.31
C ARG A 14 18.77 -0.50 4.74
N LEU A 15 18.58 -1.75 5.16
CA LEU A 15 18.98 -2.20 6.50
C LEU A 15 20.50 -2.35 6.61
N ARG A 16 21.18 -2.73 5.53
CA ARG A 16 22.65 -2.70 5.43
C ARG A 16 23.20 -1.27 5.45
N ALA A 17 22.55 -0.31 4.79
CA ALA A 17 22.93 1.10 4.88
C ALA A 17 22.70 1.67 6.29
N ALA A 18 21.60 1.32 6.95
CA ALA A 18 21.32 1.74 8.33
C ALA A 18 22.26 1.08 9.37
N ALA A 19 22.69 -0.16 9.14
CA ALA A 19 23.72 -0.83 9.95
C ALA A 19 25.13 -0.30 9.67
N ALA A 20 25.42 0.11 8.43
CA ALA A 20 26.67 0.74 8.05
C ALA A 20 26.81 2.18 8.59
N ASP A 21 25.70 2.94 8.70
CA ASP A 21 25.71 4.26 9.36
C ASP A 21 25.94 4.16 10.87
N ALA A 22 25.61 3.02 11.49
CA ALA A 22 25.96 2.72 12.89
C ALA A 22 27.41 2.25 13.07
N ALA A 23 28.05 1.75 11.99
CA ALA A 23 29.43 1.29 11.96
C ALA A 23 30.28 2.22 11.07
N LEU A 24 30.58 3.42 11.57
CA LEU A 24 31.61 4.28 10.98
C LEU A 24 32.89 3.44 10.78
N GLN A 25 33.33 3.37 9.51
CA GLN A 25 34.49 2.64 8.95
C GLN A 25 34.16 1.29 8.27
N LEU A 26 33.54 1.33 7.08
CA LEU A 26 33.83 0.32 6.05
C LEU A 26 34.72 0.93 4.95
N PRO A 27 35.74 0.19 4.46
CA PRO A 27 36.62 0.64 3.40
C PRO A 27 35.87 0.85 2.06
N PRO A 28 36.42 1.65 1.14
CA PRO A 28 35.80 1.93 -0.16
C PRO A 28 35.48 0.64 -0.96
N PRO A 29 34.47 0.67 -1.85
CA PRO A 29 34.11 -0.48 -2.66
C PRO A 29 35.32 -0.98 -3.47
N SER A 30 35.58 -2.28 -3.39
CA SER A 30 36.71 -2.92 -4.05
C SER A 30 36.69 -2.66 -5.55
N SER A 31 37.85 -2.36 -6.12
CA SER A 31 37.99 -2.09 -7.56
C SER A 31 37.63 -3.34 -8.38
N ALA A 32 37.16 -3.18 -9.63
CA ALA A 32 36.86 -4.33 -10.50
C ALA A 32 38.07 -5.27 -10.68
N ALA A 33 39.30 -4.72 -10.61
CA ALA A 33 40.54 -5.49 -10.62
C ALA A 33 40.71 -6.36 -9.36
N GLU A 34 40.34 -5.87 -8.18
CA GLU A 34 40.36 -6.63 -6.92
C GLU A 34 39.34 -7.76 -6.90
N ILE A 35 38.16 -7.55 -7.49
CA ILE A 35 37.14 -8.60 -7.64
C ILE A 35 37.65 -9.74 -8.52
N LEU A 36 38.26 -9.41 -9.67
CA LEU A 36 38.82 -10.40 -10.58
C LEU A 36 39.99 -11.16 -9.95
N ARG A 37 40.85 -10.46 -9.20
CA ARG A 37 41.95 -11.07 -8.44
C ARG A 37 41.44 -12.01 -7.35
N SER A 38 40.41 -11.61 -6.61
CA SER A 38 39.79 -12.44 -5.58
C SER A 38 39.20 -13.74 -6.15
N TRP A 39 38.57 -13.70 -7.33
CA TRP A 39 38.13 -14.91 -8.03
C TRP A 39 39.28 -15.76 -8.58
N ALA A 40 40.40 -15.15 -8.98
CA ALA A 40 41.58 -15.87 -9.45
C ALA A 40 42.28 -16.61 -8.30
N ASP A 41 42.36 -15.98 -7.12
CA ASP A 41 42.92 -16.55 -5.89
C ASP A 41 42.07 -17.74 -5.41
N LEU A 42 40.75 -17.72 -5.63
CA LEU A 42 39.87 -18.85 -5.34
C LEU A 42 40.05 -20.04 -6.30
N ARG A 43 40.52 -19.82 -7.54
CA ARG A 43 40.77 -20.89 -8.53
C ARG A 43 42.08 -21.64 -8.28
N HIS A 44 43.05 -20.94 -7.71
CA HIS A 44 44.36 -21.49 -7.36
C HIS A 44 44.52 -21.33 -5.85
N PRO A 45 43.78 -22.10 -5.03
CA PRO A 45 43.92 -22.01 -3.60
C PRO A 45 45.36 -22.40 -3.27
N SER A 46 46.23 -21.41 -3.05
CA SER A 46 47.51 -21.67 -2.42
C SER A 46 47.21 -22.29 -1.05
N THR A 47 48.17 -23.02 -0.50
CA THR A 47 48.08 -23.63 0.83
C THR A 47 47.94 -22.60 1.98
N ASP A 48 47.65 -21.32 1.69
CA ASP A 48 47.55 -20.22 2.64
C ASP A 48 46.08 -19.89 2.99
N PRO A 49 45.58 -20.32 4.16
CA PRO A 49 44.25 -19.97 4.68
C PRO A 49 43.94 -18.46 4.74
N PRO A 50 44.88 -17.54 5.09
CA PRO A 50 44.54 -16.12 5.20
C PRO A 50 44.25 -15.47 3.84
N ARG A 51 44.87 -15.95 2.76
CA ARG A 51 44.60 -15.47 1.40
C ARG A 51 43.19 -15.83 0.96
N LEU A 52 42.77 -17.07 1.21
CA LEU A 52 41.42 -17.55 0.92
C LEU A 52 40.36 -16.71 1.63
N LEU A 53 40.56 -16.46 2.92
CA LEU A 53 39.65 -15.68 3.75
C LEU A 53 39.60 -14.20 3.30
N SER A 54 40.73 -13.61 2.92
CA SER A 54 40.77 -12.23 2.40
C SER A 54 40.02 -12.08 1.06
N ALA A 55 40.13 -13.07 0.18
CA ALA A 55 39.41 -13.11 -1.10
C ALA A 55 37.89 -13.25 -0.87
N LEU A 56 37.46 -14.11 0.04
CA LEU A 56 36.04 -14.28 0.39
C LEU A 56 35.45 -13.02 1.04
N ARG A 57 36.20 -12.34 1.92
CA ARG A 57 35.76 -11.06 2.50
C ARG A 57 35.60 -9.99 1.43
N SER A 58 36.59 -9.84 0.54
CA SER A 58 36.54 -8.88 -0.58
C SER A 58 35.30 -9.09 -1.47
N LEU A 59 35.00 -10.34 -1.81
CA LEU A 59 33.80 -10.70 -2.57
C LEU A 59 32.51 -10.47 -1.79
N SER A 60 32.47 -10.79 -0.50
CA SER A 60 31.29 -10.56 0.34
C SER A 60 30.99 -9.06 0.51
N THR A 61 32.02 -8.22 0.66
CA THR A 61 31.85 -6.75 0.74
C THR A 61 31.32 -6.17 -0.56
N SER A 62 31.65 -6.80 -1.70
CA SER A 62 31.19 -6.39 -3.04
C SER A 62 29.92 -7.12 -3.51
N ARG A 63 29.21 -7.83 -2.61
CA ARG A 63 28.08 -8.71 -2.95
C ARG A 63 26.96 -8.01 -3.74
N ALA A 64 26.65 -6.75 -3.44
CA ALA A 64 25.57 -5.99 -4.08
C ALA A 64 25.83 -5.66 -5.57
N SER A 65 27.10 -5.65 -6.02
CA SER A 65 27.47 -5.39 -7.41
C SER A 65 27.88 -6.65 -8.18
N LEU A 66 27.98 -7.80 -7.49
CA LEU A 66 28.42 -9.07 -8.05
C LEU A 66 27.29 -9.85 -8.72
N ARG A 67 27.51 -10.23 -9.98
CA ARG A 67 26.72 -11.27 -10.66
C ARG A 67 27.53 -12.56 -10.68
N ILE A 68 27.14 -13.50 -9.83
CA ILE A 68 27.82 -14.79 -9.70
C ILE A 68 27.33 -15.74 -10.81
N SER A 69 28.25 -16.40 -11.51
CA SER A 69 27.94 -17.39 -12.56
C SER A 69 27.93 -18.83 -12.03
N ASP A 70 27.35 -19.76 -12.79
CA ASP A 70 27.35 -21.20 -12.48
C ASP A 70 28.76 -21.77 -12.28
N SER A 71 29.75 -21.32 -13.06
CA SER A 71 31.14 -21.77 -12.92
C SER A 71 31.77 -21.29 -11.61
N GLN A 72 31.42 -20.09 -11.17
CA GLN A 72 31.85 -19.55 -9.87
C GLN A 72 31.19 -20.30 -8.71
N VAL A 73 29.91 -20.66 -8.81
CA VAL A 73 29.23 -21.45 -7.77
C VAL A 73 29.75 -22.87 -7.70
N LYS A 74 30.06 -23.51 -8.83
CA LYS A 74 30.75 -24.82 -8.84
C LYS A 74 32.10 -24.76 -8.12
N LEU A 75 32.82 -23.64 -8.26
CA LEU A 75 34.06 -23.42 -7.52
C LEU A 75 33.79 -23.28 -6.00
N LEU A 76 32.81 -22.48 -5.60
CA LEU A 76 32.45 -22.35 -4.18
C LEU A 76 31.99 -23.69 -3.57
N LEU A 77 31.27 -24.50 -4.35
CA LEU A 77 30.87 -25.85 -3.96
C LEU A 77 32.07 -26.80 -3.85
N SER A 78 33.05 -26.70 -4.76
CA SER A 78 34.27 -27.52 -4.64
C SER A 78 35.05 -27.22 -3.36
N LEU A 79 35.03 -25.96 -2.89
CA LEU A 79 35.60 -25.58 -1.60
C LEU A 79 34.81 -26.21 -0.45
N LEU A 80 33.47 -26.20 -0.49
CA LEU A 80 32.60 -26.81 0.52
C LEU A 80 32.66 -28.36 0.56
N SER A 81 32.86 -29.01 -0.59
CA SER A 81 32.96 -30.47 -0.71
C SER A 81 34.32 -31.02 -0.29
N THR A 82 35.30 -30.16 -0.03
CA THR A 82 36.61 -30.60 0.48
C THR A 82 36.43 -30.93 1.97
N ASP A 83 36.67 -32.19 2.33
CA ASP A 83 36.38 -32.81 3.63
C ASP A 83 36.46 -31.84 4.83
N ALA A 84 35.43 -31.83 5.69
CA ALA A 84 35.32 -30.94 6.86
C ALA A 84 36.46 -31.15 7.89
N ALA A 85 37.21 -32.25 7.75
CA ALA A 85 38.42 -32.55 8.50
C ALA A 85 39.71 -31.95 7.89
N SER A 86 39.63 -31.28 6.75
CA SER A 86 40.78 -30.63 6.11
C SER A 86 41.02 -29.22 6.71
N PRO A 87 42.26 -28.87 7.09
CA PRO A 87 42.60 -27.64 7.82
C PRO A 87 42.51 -26.35 6.98
N ARG A 88 41.74 -26.35 5.89
CA ARG A 88 41.74 -25.28 4.86
C ARG A 88 40.64 -24.23 5.07
N LEU A 89 39.52 -24.57 5.70
CA LEU A 89 38.40 -23.66 5.94
C LEU A 89 38.34 -23.30 7.42
N SER A 90 38.63 -22.05 7.76
CA SER A 90 38.41 -21.54 9.12
C SER A 90 36.91 -21.34 9.39
N ALA A 91 36.50 -21.36 10.66
CA ALA A 91 35.11 -21.09 11.06
C ALA A 91 34.57 -19.77 10.46
N ASP A 92 35.44 -18.78 10.25
CA ASP A 92 35.11 -17.47 9.68
C ASP A 92 34.82 -17.48 8.17
N SER A 93 35.27 -18.51 7.44
CA SER A 93 35.14 -18.60 5.98
C SER A 93 33.79 -19.19 5.53
N LEU A 94 33.19 -20.05 6.36
CA LEU A 94 31.91 -20.71 6.10
C LEU A 94 30.72 -19.74 5.97
N PRO A 95 30.53 -18.74 6.87
CA PRO A 95 29.48 -17.73 6.71
C PRO A 95 29.57 -16.97 5.38
N LEU A 96 30.78 -16.61 4.96
CA LEU A 96 31.03 -15.86 3.73
C LEU A 96 30.69 -16.71 2.48
N LEU A 97 31.04 -18.00 2.50
CA LEU A 97 30.69 -18.94 1.44
C LEU A 97 29.17 -19.12 1.32
N PHE A 98 28.48 -19.37 2.43
CA PHE A 98 27.02 -19.52 2.44
C PHE A 98 26.30 -18.22 2.02
N SER A 99 26.82 -17.05 2.40
CA SER A 99 26.33 -15.75 1.95
C SER A 99 26.46 -15.57 0.42
N LEU A 100 27.61 -15.92 -0.17
CA LEU A 100 27.82 -15.83 -1.62
C LEU A 100 26.93 -16.81 -2.40
N ILE A 101 26.81 -18.06 -1.93
CA ILE A 101 25.96 -19.07 -2.58
C ILE A 101 24.48 -18.70 -2.45
N SER A 102 24.02 -18.28 -1.28
CA SER A 102 22.64 -17.80 -1.09
C SER A 102 22.36 -16.58 -1.96
N SER A 103 23.35 -15.69 -2.15
CA SER A 103 23.27 -14.58 -3.10
C SER A 103 23.02 -15.07 -4.51
N TYR A 104 23.80 -16.04 -4.99
CA TYR A 104 23.63 -16.62 -6.33
C TYR A 104 22.24 -17.23 -6.50
N ILE A 105 21.77 -18.02 -5.53
CA ILE A 105 20.46 -18.68 -5.62
C ILE A 105 19.33 -17.64 -5.74
N ARG A 106 19.46 -16.51 -5.03
CA ARG A 106 18.46 -15.44 -5.03
C ARG A 106 18.55 -14.52 -6.26
N THR A 107 19.76 -14.19 -6.73
CA THR A 107 19.97 -13.20 -7.80
C THR A 107 20.12 -13.83 -9.19
N SER A 108 20.38 -15.14 -9.29
CA SER A 108 20.50 -15.82 -10.57
C SER A 108 19.14 -15.98 -11.25
N PRO A 109 19.00 -15.63 -12.54
CA PRO A 109 17.74 -15.74 -13.26
C PRO A 109 17.33 -17.20 -13.54
N ARG A 110 18.31 -18.12 -13.58
CA ARG A 110 18.11 -19.56 -13.79
C ARG A 110 19.24 -20.34 -13.10
N PRO A 111 19.19 -20.54 -11.78
CA PRO A 111 20.15 -21.42 -11.12
C PRO A 111 20.02 -22.83 -11.69
N SER A 112 21.13 -23.46 -12.05
CA SER A 112 21.05 -24.79 -12.66
C SER A 112 20.60 -25.83 -11.62
N PRO A 113 19.56 -26.65 -11.92
CA PRO A 113 19.09 -27.71 -11.03
C PRO A 113 20.20 -28.63 -10.48
N PRO A 114 21.19 -29.08 -11.27
CA PRO A 114 22.28 -29.91 -10.73
C PRO A 114 23.14 -29.18 -9.69
N ILE A 115 23.34 -27.87 -9.80
CA ILE A 115 24.05 -27.09 -8.78
C ILE A 115 23.25 -27.04 -7.49
N LEU A 116 21.94 -26.79 -7.58
CA LEU A 116 21.07 -26.74 -6.41
C LEU A 116 20.98 -28.09 -5.68
N LEU A 117 20.89 -29.19 -6.44
CA LEU A 117 20.91 -30.54 -5.89
C LEU A 117 22.25 -30.87 -5.21
N SER A 118 23.37 -30.39 -5.74
CA SER A 118 24.68 -30.51 -5.09
C SER A 118 24.81 -29.69 -3.80
N VAL A 119 24.16 -28.53 -3.72
CA VAL A 119 24.12 -27.76 -2.45
C VAL A 119 23.23 -28.50 -1.44
N LEU A 120 22.10 -29.05 -1.90
CA LEU A 120 21.18 -29.81 -1.07
C LEU A 120 21.81 -31.10 -0.53
N SER A 121 22.61 -31.83 -1.33
CA SER A 121 23.29 -33.03 -0.85
C SER A 121 24.31 -32.75 0.26
N LEU A 122 24.87 -31.53 0.29
CA LEU A 122 25.75 -31.05 1.35
C LEU A 122 25.00 -30.49 2.56
N SER A 123 23.67 -30.32 2.49
CA SER A 123 22.89 -29.69 3.57
C SER A 123 22.89 -30.46 4.89
N SER A 124 23.11 -31.77 4.84
CA SER A 124 23.19 -32.63 6.03
C SER A 124 24.39 -32.29 6.91
N SER A 125 25.47 -31.78 6.34
CA SER A 125 26.70 -31.41 7.06
C SER A 125 26.77 -29.93 7.45
N PHE A 126 25.73 -29.14 7.18
CA PHE A 126 25.72 -27.73 7.54
C PHE A 126 25.70 -27.53 9.05
N PRO A 127 26.58 -26.67 9.61
CA PRO A 127 26.57 -26.34 11.02
C PRO A 127 25.35 -25.47 11.38
N PRO A 128 24.92 -25.47 12.65
CA PRO A 128 23.84 -24.61 13.13
C PRO A 128 24.36 -23.18 13.27
N ILE A 129 24.51 -22.48 12.13
CA ILE A 129 24.82 -21.05 12.08
C ILE A 129 23.75 -20.30 11.26
N PRO A 130 23.49 -19.00 11.54
CA PRO A 130 22.51 -18.17 10.83
C PRO A 130 22.57 -18.26 9.30
N HIS A 131 23.79 -18.30 8.76
CA HIS A 131 24.05 -18.34 7.32
C HIS A 131 23.62 -19.67 6.67
N SER A 132 23.59 -20.76 7.43
CA SER A 132 23.07 -22.06 6.97
C SER A 132 21.56 -22.01 6.81
N VAL A 133 20.85 -21.35 7.73
CA VAL A 133 19.41 -21.13 7.63
C VAL A 133 19.06 -20.25 6.43
N LEU A 134 19.83 -19.19 6.19
CA LEU A 134 19.65 -18.31 5.02
C LEU A 134 19.84 -19.04 3.68
N LEU A 135 20.87 -19.90 3.62
CA LEU A 135 21.15 -20.70 2.43
C LEU A 135 20.05 -21.75 2.17
N LEU A 136 19.62 -22.47 3.21
CA LEU A 136 18.53 -23.43 3.11
C LEU A 136 17.20 -22.76 2.76
N GLY A 137 16.92 -21.59 3.32
CA GLY A 137 15.75 -20.79 2.97
C GLY A 137 15.78 -20.33 1.51
N ALA A 138 16.95 -19.93 1.00
CA ALA A 138 17.13 -19.60 -0.42
C ALA A 138 16.94 -20.82 -1.33
N LEU A 139 17.44 -22.00 -0.93
CA LEU A 139 17.25 -23.26 -1.67
C LEU A 139 15.79 -23.68 -1.73
N ALA A 140 15.09 -23.66 -0.60
CA ALA A 140 13.69 -24.05 -0.53
C ALA A 140 12.75 -23.05 -1.23
N ALA A 141 13.13 -21.77 -1.28
CA ALA A 141 12.44 -20.77 -2.10
C ALA A 141 12.74 -20.90 -3.61
N SER A 142 13.74 -21.69 -4.01
CA SER A 142 14.18 -21.80 -5.40
C SER A 142 13.21 -22.67 -6.23
N PRO A 143 12.61 -22.13 -7.30
CA PRO A 143 11.68 -22.88 -8.16
C PRO A 143 12.37 -23.91 -9.06
N ALA A 144 13.70 -23.89 -9.16
CA ALA A 144 14.47 -24.84 -9.97
C ALA A 144 14.73 -26.17 -9.25
N LEU A 145 14.36 -26.27 -7.97
CA LEU A 145 14.43 -27.51 -7.20
C LEU A 145 13.12 -28.32 -7.41
N PRO A 146 13.18 -29.63 -7.65
CA PRO A 146 11.99 -30.48 -7.69
C PRO A 146 11.27 -30.49 -6.33
N ASP A 147 9.94 -30.55 -6.33
CA ASP A 147 9.12 -30.54 -5.09
C ASP A 147 9.53 -31.66 -4.11
N ALA A 148 9.89 -32.84 -4.62
CA ALA A 148 10.39 -33.96 -3.82
C ALA A 148 11.71 -33.66 -3.08
N SER A 149 12.48 -32.68 -3.55
CA SER A 149 13.76 -32.25 -2.97
C SER A 149 13.59 -31.08 -2.00
N VAL A 150 12.41 -30.45 -1.95
CA VAL A 150 12.12 -29.35 -1.02
C VAL A 150 11.89 -29.89 0.39
N SER A 151 11.18 -31.01 0.56
CA SER A 151 10.89 -31.57 1.89
C SER A 151 12.14 -31.81 2.74
N PRO A 152 13.20 -32.51 2.27
CA PRO A 152 14.41 -32.73 3.06
C PRO A 152 15.14 -31.42 3.41
N CYS A 153 15.04 -30.40 2.54
CA CYS A 153 15.61 -29.08 2.76
C CYS A 153 14.88 -28.36 3.92
N LEU A 154 13.55 -28.46 3.95
CA LEU A 154 12.71 -27.88 4.99
C LEU A 154 12.89 -28.60 6.32
N ASP A 155 12.92 -29.93 6.34
CA ASP A 155 13.16 -30.72 7.55
C ASP A 155 14.50 -30.34 8.20
N ARG A 156 15.53 -30.17 7.36
CA ARG A 156 16.85 -29.73 7.83
C ARG A 156 16.82 -28.30 8.34
N LEU A 157 16.15 -27.40 7.63
CA LEU A 157 15.97 -26.01 8.05
C LEU A 157 15.29 -25.95 9.43
N CYS A 158 14.19 -26.68 9.64
CA CYS A 158 13.51 -26.81 10.93
C CYS A 158 14.43 -27.31 12.05
N SER A 159 15.26 -28.32 11.79
CA SER A 159 16.21 -28.84 12.79
C SER A 159 17.31 -27.86 13.19
N LEU A 160 17.68 -26.94 12.29
CA LEU A 160 18.74 -25.95 12.52
C LEU A 160 18.22 -24.63 13.10
N LEU A 161 16.92 -24.38 13.00
CA LEU A 161 16.27 -23.14 13.45
C LEU A 161 16.33 -22.96 14.96
N ASP A 162 15.89 -23.95 15.73
CA ASP A 162 15.86 -23.86 17.21
C ASP A 162 17.22 -23.45 17.82
N PRO A 163 18.36 -24.07 17.45
CA PRO A 163 19.66 -23.67 17.99
C PRO A 163 20.21 -22.36 17.42
N THR A 164 19.78 -21.93 16.23
CA THR A 164 20.32 -20.72 15.56
C THR A 164 19.48 -19.48 15.78
N LEU A 165 18.23 -19.61 16.22
CA LEU A 165 17.31 -18.50 16.42
C LEU A 165 17.94 -17.40 17.28
N PRO A 166 18.53 -17.67 18.46
CA PRO A 166 19.08 -16.61 19.31
C PRO A 166 20.22 -15.83 18.63
N ALA A 167 21.06 -16.51 17.84
CA ALA A 167 22.15 -15.88 17.10
C ALA A 167 21.64 -15.09 15.87
N LEU A 168 20.60 -15.59 15.19
CA LEU A 168 19.90 -14.89 14.10
C LEU A 168 19.23 -13.60 14.57
N LEU A 169 18.73 -13.60 15.81
CA LEU A 169 18.05 -12.48 16.44
C LEU A 169 19.02 -11.41 16.98
N HIS A 170 20.26 -11.80 17.29
CA HIS A 170 21.34 -10.87 17.66
C HIS A 170 22.02 -10.22 16.44
N ASP A 171 21.97 -10.83 15.26
CA ASP A 171 22.56 -10.29 14.03
C ASP A 171 21.53 -9.51 13.21
N ALA A 172 21.48 -8.19 13.43
CA ALA A 172 20.57 -7.26 12.75
C ALA A 172 20.67 -7.30 11.21
N ASN A 173 21.78 -7.80 10.64
CA ASN A 173 21.96 -7.90 9.20
C ASN A 173 21.26 -9.13 8.59
N LEU A 174 21.02 -10.18 9.37
CA LEU A 174 20.52 -11.47 8.88
C LEU A 174 19.02 -11.67 9.14
N LEU A 175 18.49 -11.03 10.18
CA LEU A 175 17.07 -11.08 10.54
C LEU A 175 16.11 -10.69 9.39
N PRO A 176 16.39 -9.65 8.58
CA PRO A 176 15.50 -9.27 7.47
C PRO A 176 15.53 -10.29 6.33
N GLU A 177 16.72 -10.83 6.03
CA GLU A 177 16.90 -11.89 5.03
C GLU A 177 16.18 -13.19 5.43
N PHE A 178 16.09 -13.45 6.74
CA PHE A 178 15.43 -14.60 7.32
C PHE A 178 13.90 -14.48 7.30
N LEU A 179 13.35 -13.35 7.74
CA LEU A 179 11.91 -13.09 7.75
C LEU A 179 11.29 -13.09 6.35
N ALA A 180 12.00 -12.51 5.36
CA ALA A 180 11.58 -12.54 3.96
C ALA A 180 11.54 -13.97 3.40
N GLY A 181 12.50 -14.82 3.80
CA GLY A 181 12.54 -16.23 3.43
C GLY A 181 11.37 -17.03 4.01
N ILE A 182 11.04 -16.82 5.29
CA ILE A 182 9.91 -17.49 5.95
C ILE A 182 8.58 -17.09 5.31
N ALA A 183 8.36 -15.79 5.02
CA ALA A 183 7.13 -15.33 4.41
C ALA A 183 6.85 -16.00 3.05
N VAL A 184 7.89 -16.18 2.22
CA VAL A 184 7.80 -16.88 0.93
C VAL A 184 7.55 -18.38 1.11
N LEU A 185 8.15 -18.99 2.13
CA LEU A 185 7.97 -20.40 2.47
C LEU A 185 6.55 -20.71 2.95
N VAL A 186 6.01 -19.87 3.83
CA VAL A 186 4.61 -19.96 4.30
C VAL A 186 3.64 -19.79 3.13
N HIS A 187 3.95 -18.93 2.17
CA HIS A 187 3.12 -18.74 0.98
C HIS A 187 3.20 -19.92 -0.02
N ARG A 188 4.30 -20.69 -0.05
CA ARG A 188 4.51 -21.84 -0.95
C ARG A 188 4.15 -23.20 -0.35
N GLY A 189 4.05 -23.30 0.98
CA GLY A 189 3.80 -24.57 1.66
C GLY A 189 2.46 -25.19 1.26
N LYS A 190 2.48 -26.49 0.90
CA LYS A 190 1.29 -27.32 0.66
C LYS A 190 1.17 -28.50 1.63
N SER A 191 2.09 -28.66 2.59
CA SER A 191 2.07 -29.72 3.60
C SER A 191 1.78 -29.17 4.99
N ASP A 192 0.69 -29.65 5.61
CA ASP A 192 0.11 -29.12 6.85
C ASP A 192 1.07 -29.16 8.06
N GLU A 193 1.93 -30.17 8.17
CA GLU A 193 2.85 -30.30 9.33
C GLU A 193 4.04 -29.33 9.27
N LEU A 194 4.60 -29.07 8.07
CA LEU A 194 5.71 -28.13 7.89
C LEU A 194 5.25 -26.67 7.92
N LEU A 195 4.06 -26.39 7.39
CA LEU A 195 3.39 -25.10 7.53
C LEU A 195 3.24 -24.73 9.02
N ALA A 196 2.82 -25.66 9.86
CA ALA A 196 2.69 -25.42 11.29
C ALA A 196 4.03 -25.07 11.96
N GLY A 197 5.14 -25.66 11.52
CA GLY A 197 6.50 -25.32 11.99
C GLY A 197 6.90 -23.89 11.60
N PHE A 198 6.70 -23.50 10.35
CA PHE A 198 7.00 -22.15 9.86
C PHE A 198 6.11 -21.08 10.46
N GLU A 199 4.82 -21.38 10.65
CA GLU A 199 3.89 -20.48 11.33
C GLU A 199 4.33 -20.21 12.77
N LYS A 200 4.72 -21.24 13.53
CA LYS A 200 5.25 -21.07 14.89
C LYS A 200 6.51 -20.20 14.94
N ILE A 201 7.40 -20.34 13.96
CA ILE A 201 8.62 -19.53 13.89
C ILE A 201 8.31 -18.10 13.50
N ALA A 202 7.40 -17.89 12.54
CA ALA A 202 6.94 -16.57 12.17
C ALA A 202 6.23 -15.87 13.34
N GLU A 203 5.43 -16.59 14.12
CA GLU A 203 4.80 -16.12 15.34
C GLU A 203 5.83 -15.79 16.43
N ALA A 204 6.83 -16.64 16.66
CA ALA A 204 7.90 -16.39 17.62
C ALA A 204 8.73 -15.15 17.23
N ALA A 205 9.06 -15.01 15.95
CA ALA A 205 9.77 -13.85 15.44
C ALA A 205 8.92 -12.58 15.54
N PHE A 206 7.63 -12.65 15.22
CA PHE A 206 6.69 -11.55 15.39
C PHE A 206 6.61 -11.10 16.86
N LEU A 207 6.42 -12.05 17.79
CA LEU A 207 6.39 -11.78 19.23
C LEU A 207 7.66 -11.07 19.69
N MET A 208 8.82 -11.57 19.27
CA MET A 208 10.09 -10.99 19.67
C MET A 208 10.30 -9.58 19.12
N ILE A 209 10.02 -9.36 17.83
CA ILE A 209 10.14 -8.03 17.21
C ILE A 209 9.21 -7.04 17.92
N VAL A 210 7.98 -7.47 18.23
CA VAL A 210 7.00 -6.62 18.93
C VAL A 210 7.46 -6.28 20.34
N VAL A 211 7.89 -7.27 21.13
CA VAL A 211 8.36 -7.05 22.51
C VAL A 211 9.61 -6.18 22.52
N PHE A 212 10.58 -6.45 21.63
CA PHE A 212 11.79 -5.65 21.49
C PHE A 212 11.46 -4.21 21.10
N ALA A 213 10.66 -4.00 20.06
CA ALA A 213 10.25 -2.66 19.63
C ALA A 213 9.45 -1.93 20.72
N ALA A 214 8.59 -2.62 21.45
CA ALA A 214 7.88 -2.06 22.58
C ALA A 214 8.84 -1.63 23.69
N GLU A 215 9.85 -2.42 24.02
CA GLU A 215 10.83 -2.08 25.05
C GLU A 215 11.77 -0.95 24.62
N VAL A 216 12.25 -0.97 23.38
CA VAL A 216 13.01 0.14 22.77
C VAL A 216 12.19 1.42 22.75
N SER A 217 10.88 1.34 22.48
CA SER A 217 9.99 2.51 22.51
C SER A 217 9.71 3.04 23.93
N LYS A 218 9.93 2.23 24.98
CA LYS A 218 9.80 2.64 26.39
C LYS A 218 11.09 3.24 26.91
N HIS A 219 12.24 2.67 26.57
CA HIS A 219 13.53 3.11 27.07
C HIS A 219 14.04 4.33 26.30
N LYS A 220 14.25 5.43 27.03
CA LYS A 220 15.15 6.51 26.59
C LYS A 220 16.55 5.89 26.44
N LEU A 221 17.00 5.67 25.22
CA LEU A 221 18.33 5.12 24.91
C LEU A 221 19.42 6.00 25.57
N ASN A 222 19.93 5.53 26.72
CA ASN A 222 21.04 6.01 27.53
C ASN A 222 20.97 7.42 28.18
N SER A 223 20.91 7.41 29.51
CA SER A 223 20.75 8.54 30.42
C SER A 223 22.00 9.42 30.64
N LYS A 224 22.95 9.48 29.70
CA LYS A 224 24.22 10.23 29.92
C LYS A 224 24.58 11.28 28.88
N THR A 225 23.86 11.41 27.77
CA THR A 225 24.08 12.49 26.80
C THR A 225 22.76 12.90 26.15
N SER A 226 22.25 14.07 26.55
CA SER A 226 21.22 14.91 25.91
C SER A 226 20.06 14.22 25.14
N ASN A 227 18.87 14.29 25.75
CA ASN A 227 17.50 14.38 25.22
C ASN A 227 17.02 13.52 24.01
N GLU A 228 15.89 12.85 24.28
CA GLU A 228 14.87 12.31 23.35
C GLU A 228 15.10 10.96 22.67
N PHE A 229 14.00 10.20 22.58
CA PHE A 229 13.90 8.97 21.80
C PHE A 229 14.20 9.31 20.35
N ARG A 230 15.24 8.69 19.78
CA ARG A 230 15.70 9.01 18.43
C ARG A 230 14.55 8.86 17.42
N PRO A 231 14.14 9.92 16.72
CA PRO A 231 13.01 9.87 15.81
C PRO A 231 13.27 8.93 14.62
N GLU A 232 14.55 8.68 14.28
CA GLU A 232 14.97 7.70 13.28
C GLU A 232 14.64 6.25 13.69
N VAL A 233 14.72 5.94 14.99
CA VAL A 233 14.35 4.62 15.52
C VAL A 233 12.84 4.44 15.42
N SER A 234 12.06 5.52 15.58
CA SER A 234 10.60 5.50 15.41
C SER A 234 10.20 5.13 13.98
N SER A 235 10.84 5.77 12.99
CA SER A 235 10.57 5.45 11.58
C SER A 235 10.94 4.01 11.29
N GLN A 236 12.10 3.52 11.75
CA GLN A 236 12.53 2.13 11.58
C GLN A 236 11.54 1.13 12.20
N ILE A 237 11.05 1.36 13.42
CA ILE A 237 10.02 0.51 14.04
C ILE A 237 8.78 0.41 13.16
N LEU A 238 8.29 1.53 12.62
CA LEU A 238 7.12 1.55 11.75
C LEU A 238 7.38 0.82 10.42
N VAL A 239 8.57 0.98 9.83
CA VAL A 239 8.96 0.23 8.62
C VAL A 239 8.98 -1.27 8.91
N THR A 240 9.61 -1.70 9.99
CA THR A 240 9.68 -3.10 10.39
C THR A 240 8.28 -3.67 10.65
N PHE A 241 7.42 -2.93 11.33
CA PHE A 241 6.04 -3.34 11.59
C PHE A 241 5.22 -3.47 10.31
N SER A 242 5.47 -2.60 9.31
CA SER A 242 4.85 -2.76 7.99
C SER A 242 5.20 -4.10 7.33
N CYS A 243 6.43 -4.59 7.49
CA CYS A 243 6.90 -5.83 6.89
C CYS A 243 6.31 -7.08 7.56
N ILE A 244 5.99 -7.00 8.85
CA ILE A 244 5.44 -8.12 9.62
C ILE A 244 3.92 -8.01 9.82
N GLU A 245 3.25 -7.01 9.22
CA GLU A 245 1.81 -6.78 9.45
C GLU A 245 0.96 -7.98 9.06
N TYR A 246 1.36 -8.73 8.03
CA TYR A 246 0.67 -9.96 7.63
C TYR A 246 0.68 -11.03 8.74
N LEU A 247 1.73 -11.06 9.56
CA LEU A 247 1.87 -12.00 10.68
C LEU A 247 1.04 -11.59 11.91
N ARG A 248 0.39 -10.42 11.88
CA ARG A 248 -0.45 -9.90 12.96
C ARG A 248 -1.79 -10.65 13.04
N ARG A 249 -1.72 -11.95 13.31
CA ARG A 249 -2.87 -12.80 13.67
C ARG A 249 -3.19 -12.68 15.16
N ILE A 250 -2.17 -12.42 15.98
CA ILE A 250 -2.27 -12.27 17.45
C ILE A 250 -2.32 -10.78 17.83
N ARG A 251 -3.30 -10.40 18.64
CA ARG A 251 -3.45 -9.02 19.15
C ARG A 251 -2.59 -8.85 20.41
N LEU A 252 -1.43 -8.22 20.25
CA LEU A 252 -0.55 -7.87 21.35
C LEU A 252 -0.73 -6.40 21.74
N PRO A 253 -0.97 -6.08 23.04
CA PRO A 253 -1.04 -4.68 23.48
C PRO A 253 0.29 -3.95 23.28
N GLU A 254 1.42 -4.66 23.37
CA GLU A 254 2.78 -4.15 23.12
C GLU A 254 2.92 -3.60 21.70
N TYR A 255 2.36 -4.30 20.70
CA TYR A 255 2.36 -3.86 19.31
C TYR A 255 1.65 -2.51 19.17
N THR A 256 0.43 -2.40 19.71
CA THR A 256 -0.36 -1.16 19.61
C THR A 256 0.32 -0.01 20.34
N GLN A 257 0.96 -0.30 21.48
CA GLN A 257 1.70 0.70 22.24
C GLN A 257 2.96 1.19 21.51
N ALA A 258 3.73 0.27 20.91
CA ALA A 258 4.92 0.60 20.12
C ALA A 258 4.56 1.44 18.89
N VAL A 259 3.53 1.05 18.13
CA VAL A 259 3.02 1.85 17.00
C VAL A 259 2.62 3.24 17.47
N ARG A 260 1.79 3.33 18.52
CA ARG A 260 1.30 4.63 19.02
C ARG A 260 2.47 5.55 19.39
N ARG A 261 3.47 5.06 20.12
CA ARG A 261 4.64 5.86 20.49
C ARG A 261 5.45 6.29 19.27
N ALA A 262 5.75 5.36 18.36
CA ALA A 262 6.50 5.68 17.16
C ALA A 262 5.76 6.71 16.28
N VAL A 263 4.44 6.60 16.17
CA VAL A 263 3.59 7.58 15.47
C VAL A 263 3.68 8.96 16.11
N LEU A 264 3.53 9.06 17.43
CA LEU A 264 3.64 10.35 18.13
C LEU A 264 4.99 11.03 17.87
N THR A 265 6.09 10.26 17.90
CA THR A 265 7.43 10.82 17.62
C THR A 265 7.57 11.30 16.16
N ILE A 266 7.07 10.55 15.16
CA ILE A 266 7.18 10.99 13.76
C ILE A 266 6.22 12.15 13.43
N GLN A 267 5.13 12.34 14.18
CA GLN A 267 4.21 13.46 14.03
C GLN A 267 4.84 14.81 14.40
N GLU A 268 5.92 14.80 15.18
CA GLU A 268 6.65 15.99 15.60
C GLU A 268 7.98 16.16 14.82
N ASN A 269 8.36 15.18 14.00
CA ASN A 269 9.64 15.13 13.32
C ASN A 269 9.51 14.92 11.80
N ALA A 270 9.57 16.01 11.05
CA ALA A 270 9.49 16.01 9.59
C ALA A 270 10.48 15.06 8.87
N PRO A 271 11.80 15.04 9.20
CA PRO A 271 12.73 14.16 8.47
C PRO A 271 12.45 12.67 8.70
N SER A 272 12.01 12.28 9.90
CA SER A 272 11.64 10.88 10.19
C SER A 272 10.33 10.49 9.53
N CYS A 273 9.37 11.42 9.45
CA CYS A 273 8.16 11.24 8.64
C CYS A 273 8.51 11.03 7.16
N VAL A 274 9.37 11.86 6.58
CA VAL A 274 9.85 11.72 5.20
C VAL A 274 10.52 10.36 4.99
N SER A 275 11.45 9.98 5.87
CA SER A 275 12.12 8.67 5.83
C SER A 275 11.13 7.49 5.86
N PHE A 276 10.10 7.58 6.70
CA PHE A 276 9.03 6.60 6.75
C PHE A 276 8.24 6.53 5.42
N VAL A 277 7.84 7.67 4.84
CA VAL A 277 7.13 7.69 3.56
C VAL A 277 8.01 7.17 2.42
N GLU A 278 9.29 7.50 2.39
CA GLU A 278 10.26 6.99 1.41
C GLU A 278 10.46 5.47 1.48
N SER A 279 10.12 4.83 2.60
CA SER A 279 10.18 3.37 2.74
C SER A 279 8.96 2.66 2.16
N MET A 280 7.86 3.39 1.90
CA MET A 280 6.65 2.83 1.31
C MET A 280 6.95 2.34 -0.12
N PRO A 281 6.59 1.10 -0.48
CA PRO A 281 6.79 0.58 -1.83
C PRO A 281 6.13 1.50 -2.88
N PRO A 282 6.85 1.93 -3.93
CA PRO A 282 6.27 2.75 -4.99
C PRO A 282 5.33 1.93 -5.87
N TYR A 283 4.41 2.62 -6.55
CA TYR A 283 3.41 2.03 -7.46
C TYR A 283 3.98 1.02 -8.46
N GLY A 284 5.15 1.31 -9.03
CA GLY A 284 5.81 0.44 -10.00
C GLY A 284 6.30 -0.89 -9.41
N GLU A 285 6.60 -0.95 -8.11
CA GLU A 285 6.96 -2.20 -7.41
C GLU A 285 5.72 -3.02 -7.07
N LEU A 286 4.59 -2.36 -6.78
CA LEU A 286 3.35 -3.01 -6.36
C LEU A 286 2.58 -3.64 -7.52
N THR A 287 2.71 -3.07 -8.72
CA THR A 287 1.98 -3.50 -9.92
C THR A 287 2.78 -4.39 -10.85
N LYS A 288 4.11 -4.43 -10.68
CA LYS A 288 4.99 -5.34 -11.43
C LYS A 288 5.32 -6.54 -10.56
N SER A 289 5.56 -7.69 -11.19
CA SER A 289 6.06 -8.87 -10.47
C SER A 289 7.45 -8.57 -9.90
N GLN A 290 7.53 -8.11 -8.66
CA GLN A 290 8.77 -7.96 -7.93
C GLN A 290 8.99 -9.18 -7.06
N GLY A 291 9.39 -10.25 -7.74
CA GLY A 291 9.74 -11.54 -7.20
C GLY A 291 10.38 -12.37 -8.31
N SER A 292 11.11 -13.43 -7.94
CA SER A 292 11.81 -14.36 -8.84
C SER A 292 11.13 -14.49 -10.22
N ILE A 293 11.90 -14.45 -11.31
CA ILE A 293 11.42 -14.52 -12.71
C ILE A 293 10.48 -15.72 -12.96
N ALA A 294 10.45 -16.72 -12.08
CA ALA A 294 9.44 -17.78 -12.07
C ALA A 294 7.98 -17.27 -11.93
N LEU A 295 7.75 -16.13 -11.29
CA LEU A 295 6.45 -15.46 -11.24
C LEU A 295 6.10 -14.73 -12.54
N VAL A 296 7.04 -14.51 -13.46
CA VAL A 296 6.76 -13.84 -14.77
C VAL A 296 5.82 -14.69 -15.64
N ARG A 297 5.75 -16.01 -15.41
CA ARG A 297 4.78 -16.90 -16.06
C ARG A 297 3.41 -16.93 -15.38
N MET A 298 3.31 -16.50 -14.12
CA MET A 298 2.02 -16.30 -13.47
C MET A 298 1.59 -14.86 -13.70
N ARG A 299 0.35 -14.62 -14.11
CA ARG A 299 -0.18 -13.25 -14.18
C ARG A 299 -0.24 -12.73 -12.74
N TYR A 300 0.83 -12.07 -12.29
CA TYR A 300 0.88 -11.49 -10.95
C TYR A 300 -0.30 -10.53 -10.80
N ASN A 301 -1.15 -10.83 -9.83
CA ASN A 301 -2.30 -10.02 -9.49
C ASN A 301 -2.05 -9.37 -8.14
N TRP A 302 -1.74 -8.07 -8.17
CA TRP A 302 -1.46 -7.28 -6.98
C TRP A 302 -2.58 -7.35 -5.93
N SER A 303 -3.84 -7.50 -6.37
CA SER A 303 -5.00 -7.59 -5.48
C SER A 303 -5.12 -8.92 -4.71
N GLN A 304 -4.31 -9.91 -5.08
CA GLN A 304 -4.24 -11.22 -4.41
C GLN A 304 -2.99 -11.38 -3.54
N ASP A 305 -2.06 -10.41 -3.57
CA ASP A 305 -0.89 -10.43 -2.71
C ASP A 305 -1.26 -9.91 -1.31
N GLU A 306 -1.68 -10.82 -0.43
CA GLU A 306 -2.12 -10.49 0.92
C GLU A 306 -0.99 -9.91 1.79
N VAL A 307 0.28 -10.30 1.54
CA VAL A 307 1.44 -9.82 2.30
C VAL A 307 1.71 -8.36 1.97
N GLN A 308 1.77 -8.01 0.68
CA GLN A 308 1.92 -6.63 0.25
C GLN A 308 0.70 -5.79 0.61
N THR A 309 -0.50 -6.36 0.51
CA THR A 309 -1.72 -5.69 0.92
C THR A 309 -1.71 -5.35 2.41
N ALA A 310 -1.27 -6.26 3.28
CA ALA A 310 -1.13 -6.00 4.70
C ALA A 310 -0.09 -4.90 4.97
N ARG A 311 1.05 -4.94 4.27
CA ARG A 311 2.09 -3.92 4.36
C ARG A 311 1.57 -2.54 3.96
N ILE A 312 0.90 -2.42 2.81
CA ILE A 312 0.34 -1.14 2.36
C ILE A 312 -0.80 -0.68 3.27
N SER A 313 -1.63 -1.61 3.77
CA SER A 313 -2.66 -1.30 4.77
C SER A 313 -2.07 -0.67 6.04
N PHE A 314 -0.89 -1.12 6.47
CA PHE A 314 -0.18 -0.50 7.58
C PHE A 314 0.21 0.95 7.29
N TYR A 315 0.87 1.21 6.15
CA TYR A 315 1.22 2.58 5.74
C TYR A 315 -0.01 3.49 5.67
N LEU A 316 -1.08 3.05 4.99
CA LEU A 316 -2.31 3.84 4.84
C LEU A 316 -3.01 4.13 6.17
N ARG A 317 -2.81 3.31 7.22
CA ARG A 317 -3.34 3.60 8.56
C ARG A 317 -2.48 4.57 9.36
N VAL A 318 -1.17 4.61 9.10
CA VAL A 318 -0.23 5.48 9.81
C VAL A 318 -0.18 6.87 9.19
N LEU A 319 -0.19 6.96 7.85
CA LEU A 319 -0.07 8.21 7.08
C LEU A 319 -1.00 9.35 7.53
N PRO A 320 -2.30 9.12 7.83
CA PRO A 320 -3.20 10.18 8.28
C PRO A 320 -2.66 10.97 9.48
N ALA A 321 -1.96 10.29 10.38
CA ALA A 321 -1.44 10.87 11.61
C ALA A 321 -0.36 11.93 11.33
N CYS A 322 0.49 11.73 10.32
CA CYS A 322 1.64 12.59 10.03
C CYS A 322 1.53 13.32 8.69
N ILE A 323 0.33 13.38 8.08
CA ILE A 323 0.14 13.85 6.71
C ILE A 323 0.49 15.33 6.49
N SER A 324 0.40 16.14 7.54
CA SER A 324 0.76 17.57 7.53
C SER A 324 2.26 17.78 7.34
N LEU A 325 3.09 16.82 7.78
CA LEU A 325 4.55 16.87 7.63
C LEU A 325 5.03 16.33 6.28
N VAL A 326 4.17 15.64 5.53
CA VAL A 326 4.54 15.06 4.24
C VAL A 326 4.65 16.15 3.16
N PRO A 327 5.81 16.26 2.49
CA PRO A 327 5.99 17.19 1.38
C PRO A 327 4.99 16.94 0.25
N THR A 328 4.50 18.02 -0.37
CA THR A 328 3.49 17.96 -1.45
C THR A 328 3.95 17.08 -2.61
N ALA A 329 5.20 17.22 -3.06
CA ALA A 329 5.77 16.39 -4.13
C ALA A 329 5.76 14.88 -3.79
N MET A 330 6.16 14.52 -2.57
CA MET A 330 6.14 13.13 -2.13
C MET A 330 4.73 12.55 -2.07
N PHE A 331 3.75 13.34 -1.65
CA PHE A 331 2.37 12.91 -1.67
C PHE A 331 1.91 12.62 -3.10
N GLY A 332 2.14 13.55 -4.03
CA GLY A 332 1.73 13.41 -5.43
C GLY A 332 2.43 12.27 -6.18
N GLU A 333 3.73 12.07 -5.97
CA GLU A 333 4.51 11.10 -6.73
C GLU A 333 4.44 9.67 -6.18
N ARG A 334 4.26 9.51 -4.85
CA ARG A 334 4.36 8.19 -4.20
C ARG A 334 3.07 7.75 -3.53
N ILE A 335 2.49 8.61 -2.68
CA ILE A 335 1.33 8.24 -1.87
C ILE A 335 0.08 8.18 -2.73
N ALA A 336 -0.23 9.25 -3.48
CA ALA A 336 -1.47 9.35 -4.25
C ALA A 336 -1.65 8.20 -5.27
N PRO A 337 -0.63 7.84 -6.09
CA PRO A 337 -0.78 6.72 -7.03
C PRO A 337 -1.07 5.39 -6.32
N THR A 338 -0.39 5.14 -5.20
CA THR A 338 -0.56 3.89 -4.43
C THR A 338 -1.91 3.86 -3.71
N MET A 339 -2.30 4.97 -3.08
CA MET A 339 -3.58 5.13 -2.42
C MET A 339 -4.75 4.91 -3.39
N PHE A 340 -4.69 5.48 -4.60
CA PHE A 340 -5.73 5.30 -5.62
C PHE A 340 -5.79 3.88 -6.18
N LEU A 341 -4.65 3.20 -6.32
CA LEU A 341 -4.63 1.77 -6.67
C LEU A 341 -5.41 0.96 -5.63
N TYR A 342 -5.08 1.16 -4.34
CA TYR A 342 -5.67 0.39 -3.25
C TYR A 342 -7.10 0.80 -2.86
N MET A 343 -7.58 1.94 -3.37
CA MET A 343 -8.99 2.33 -3.27
C MET A 343 -9.92 1.41 -4.07
N GLN A 344 -9.37 0.68 -5.05
CA GLN A 344 -10.09 -0.32 -5.84
C GLN A 344 -9.79 -1.77 -5.41
N HIS A 345 -9.09 -1.95 -4.29
CA HIS A 345 -8.76 -3.28 -3.78
C HIS A 345 -10.02 -3.98 -3.24
N PRO A 346 -10.21 -5.30 -3.41
CA PRO A 346 -11.36 -6.03 -2.84
C PRO A 346 -11.42 -6.08 -1.30
N ASN A 347 -10.47 -5.46 -0.59
CA ASN A 347 -10.36 -5.54 0.87
C ASN A 347 -10.84 -4.22 1.48
N GLU A 348 -12.00 -4.25 2.13
CA GLU A 348 -12.67 -3.07 2.69
C GLU A 348 -11.79 -2.29 3.67
N LYS A 349 -10.97 -2.97 4.48
CA LYS A 349 -10.08 -2.31 5.45
C LYS A 349 -9.09 -1.39 4.76
N VAL A 350 -8.61 -1.82 3.59
CA VAL A 350 -7.61 -1.09 2.81
C VAL A 350 -8.25 0.07 2.06
N ILE A 351 -9.43 -0.16 1.47
CA ILE A 351 -10.23 0.90 0.85
C ILE A 351 -10.51 2.03 1.86
N ARG A 352 -10.98 1.68 3.05
CA ARG A 352 -11.28 2.65 4.11
C ARG A 352 -10.03 3.42 4.54
N ALA A 353 -8.89 2.75 4.64
CA ALA A 353 -7.61 3.41 4.94
C ALA A 353 -7.21 4.37 3.81
N SER A 354 -7.38 4.00 2.53
CA SER A 354 -7.15 4.90 1.39
C SER A 354 -8.03 6.15 1.44
N HIS A 355 -9.32 6.00 1.74
CA HIS A 355 -10.22 7.16 1.95
C HIS A 355 -9.74 8.04 3.11
N SER A 356 -9.32 7.44 4.23
CA SER A 356 -8.80 8.16 5.38
C SER A 356 -7.55 8.98 5.04
N VAL A 357 -6.63 8.44 4.24
CA VAL A 357 -5.44 9.17 3.78
C VAL A 357 -5.83 10.37 2.93
N PHE A 358 -6.72 10.17 1.95
CA PHE A 358 -7.17 11.26 1.09
C PHE A 358 -7.87 12.36 1.88
N VAL A 359 -8.81 12.01 2.75
CA VAL A 359 -9.53 12.94 3.65
C VAL A 359 -8.54 13.74 4.49
N SER A 360 -7.56 13.07 5.10
CA SER A 360 -6.58 13.73 5.96
C SER A 360 -5.68 14.68 5.16
N PHE A 361 -5.30 14.31 3.93
CA PHE A 361 -4.52 15.19 3.05
C PHE A 361 -5.32 16.44 2.64
N VAL A 362 -6.57 16.28 2.20
CA VAL A 362 -7.44 17.40 1.82
C VAL A 362 -7.69 18.33 3.01
N SER A 363 -7.91 17.78 4.20
CA SER A 363 -8.18 18.53 5.43
C SER A 363 -6.93 19.17 6.06
N SER A 364 -5.73 18.77 5.63
CA SER A 364 -4.49 19.29 6.20
C SER A 364 -4.20 20.72 5.70
N SER A 365 -3.92 21.62 6.64
CA SER A 365 -3.40 22.97 6.38
C SER A 365 -1.90 22.98 6.64
N LYS A 366 -1.11 23.63 5.78
CA LYS A 366 0.34 23.80 5.98
C LYS A 366 0.75 25.20 5.56
N ASP A 367 1.17 26.02 6.53
CA ASP A 367 1.36 27.47 6.39
C ASP A 367 2.50 27.90 5.45
N SER A 368 3.47 27.03 5.14
CA SER A 368 4.65 27.40 4.36
C SER A 368 4.55 27.16 2.85
N ASP A 369 3.73 26.18 2.42
CA ASP A 369 3.64 25.70 1.01
C ASP A 369 2.17 25.66 0.52
N GLN A 370 1.32 26.49 1.09
CA GLN A 370 -0.14 26.38 0.99
C GLN A 370 -0.64 26.38 -0.47
N ASN A 371 -0.06 27.21 -1.35
CA ASN A 371 -0.51 27.33 -2.75
C ASN A 371 -0.27 26.04 -3.57
N ASP A 372 0.93 25.45 -3.50
CA ASP A 372 1.25 24.22 -4.23
C ASP A 372 0.45 23.03 -3.69
N ARG A 373 0.24 22.99 -2.37
CA ARG A 373 -0.55 21.94 -1.72
C ARG A 373 -2.02 22.04 -2.12
N ASP A 374 -2.59 23.24 -2.15
CA ASP A 374 -3.98 23.44 -2.54
C ASP A 374 -4.20 23.17 -4.03
N ALA A 375 -3.26 23.57 -4.90
CA ALA A 375 -3.28 23.18 -6.31
C ALA A 375 -3.26 21.65 -6.49
N LEU A 376 -2.42 20.95 -5.71
CA LEU A 376 -2.40 19.48 -5.75
C LEU A 376 -3.71 18.89 -5.21
N LYS A 377 -4.29 19.42 -4.12
CA LYS A 377 -5.60 18.97 -3.62
C LYS A 377 -6.65 19.04 -4.72
N GLU A 378 -6.77 20.17 -5.40
CA GLU A 378 -7.70 20.37 -6.52
C GLU A 378 -7.48 19.37 -7.66
N GLN A 379 -6.23 19.18 -8.09
CA GLN A 379 -5.90 18.22 -9.15
C GLN A 379 -6.28 16.78 -8.79
N LEU A 380 -6.05 16.38 -7.53
CA LEU A 380 -6.31 15.01 -7.10
C LEU A 380 -7.81 14.71 -6.91
N VAL A 381 -8.68 15.73 -6.80
CA VAL A 381 -10.14 15.55 -6.71
C VAL A 381 -10.67 14.80 -7.93
N PHE A 382 -10.21 15.15 -9.12
CA PHE A 382 -10.68 14.54 -10.37
C PHE A 382 -10.41 13.03 -10.35
N TYR A 383 -9.19 12.64 -9.97
CA TYR A 383 -8.80 11.25 -9.83
C TYR A 383 -9.56 10.54 -8.71
N TYR A 384 -9.71 11.19 -7.55
CA TYR A 384 -10.44 10.64 -6.42
C TYR A 384 -11.89 10.33 -6.76
N MET A 385 -12.62 11.30 -7.31
CA MET A 385 -14.03 11.15 -7.66
C MET A 385 -14.23 10.07 -8.72
N HIS A 386 -13.40 10.08 -9.76
CA HIS A 386 -13.44 9.04 -10.78
C HIS A 386 -13.23 7.64 -10.18
N ARG A 387 -12.15 7.46 -9.42
CA ARG A 387 -11.80 6.16 -8.83
C ARG A 387 -12.79 5.66 -7.78
N ALA A 388 -13.28 6.56 -6.92
CA ALA A 388 -14.20 6.20 -5.86
C ALA A 388 -15.58 5.80 -6.40
N LEU A 389 -16.05 6.46 -7.47
CA LEU A 389 -17.37 6.20 -8.07
C LEU A 389 -17.36 5.06 -9.10
N GLU A 390 -16.24 4.81 -9.79
CA GLU A 390 -16.10 3.74 -10.79
C GLU A 390 -16.50 2.36 -10.22
N VAL A 391 -16.10 2.08 -8.98
CA VAL A 391 -16.31 0.77 -8.33
C VAL A 391 -17.40 0.80 -7.25
N TYR A 392 -18.08 1.93 -7.05
CA TYR A 392 -19.22 2.05 -6.15
C TYR A 392 -20.51 1.59 -6.86
N PRO A 393 -21.37 0.78 -6.23
CA PRO A 393 -21.36 0.34 -4.82
C PRO A 393 -20.72 -1.04 -4.57
N GLN A 394 -20.16 -1.68 -5.59
CA GLN A 394 -19.74 -3.08 -5.55
C GLN A 394 -18.56 -3.34 -4.61
N ILE A 395 -17.57 -2.47 -4.65
CA ILE A 395 -16.32 -2.60 -3.89
C ILE A 395 -16.20 -1.51 -2.83
N ASN A 396 -16.55 -0.27 -3.19
CA ASN A 396 -16.34 0.87 -2.30
C ASN A 396 -17.45 1.04 -1.26
N SER A 397 -17.05 1.37 -0.03
CA SER A 397 -17.97 1.68 1.07
C SER A 397 -18.60 3.07 0.89
N PHE A 398 -19.88 3.18 1.22
CA PHE A 398 -20.59 4.47 1.24
C PHE A 398 -19.98 5.46 2.24
N ASP A 399 -19.51 4.97 3.40
CA ASP A 399 -18.92 5.80 4.45
C ASP A 399 -17.61 6.45 3.99
N GLY A 400 -16.76 5.70 3.27
CA GLY A 400 -15.53 6.20 2.66
C GLY A 400 -15.81 7.29 1.62
N LEU A 401 -16.76 7.05 0.72
CA LEU A 401 -17.18 8.04 -0.28
C LEU A 401 -17.73 9.32 0.39
N THR A 402 -18.64 9.18 1.35
CA THR A 402 -19.28 10.29 2.06
C THR A 402 -18.27 11.16 2.81
N SER A 403 -17.33 10.53 3.53
CA SER A 403 -16.29 11.25 4.26
C SER A 403 -15.36 12.03 3.31
N GLY A 404 -14.96 11.44 2.20
CA GLY A 404 -14.16 12.13 1.18
C GLY A 404 -14.89 13.28 0.51
N VAL A 405 -16.13 13.07 0.06
CA VAL A 405 -16.97 14.13 -0.53
C VAL A 405 -17.17 15.29 0.46
N THR A 406 -17.44 14.97 1.72
CA THR A 406 -17.61 15.98 2.77
C THR A 406 -16.31 16.77 2.99
N ALA A 407 -15.16 16.10 2.99
CA ALA A 407 -13.86 16.76 3.13
C ALA A 407 -13.54 17.69 1.95
N LEU A 408 -13.83 17.25 0.72
CA LEU A 408 -13.66 18.06 -0.49
C LEU A 408 -14.46 19.35 -0.40
N VAL A 409 -15.74 19.24 -0.07
CA VAL A 409 -16.65 20.38 -0.05
C VAL A 409 -16.33 21.37 1.08
N ARG A 410 -15.76 20.89 2.20
CA ARG A 410 -15.42 21.73 3.35
C ARG A 410 -14.06 22.40 3.29
N HIS A 411 -13.07 21.75 2.68
CA HIS A 411 -11.66 22.17 2.78
C HIS A 411 -11.06 22.69 1.47
N LEU A 412 -11.77 22.58 0.35
CA LEU A 412 -11.36 23.23 -0.89
C LEU A 412 -11.78 24.70 -0.92
N PRO A 413 -11.09 25.53 -1.71
CA PRO A 413 -11.47 26.93 -1.90
C PRO A 413 -12.91 27.06 -2.41
N ALA A 414 -13.62 28.07 -1.89
CA ALA A 414 -14.95 28.44 -2.38
C ALA A 414 -14.90 28.72 -3.90
N GLY A 415 -15.85 28.16 -4.64
CA GLY A 415 -15.89 28.29 -6.10
C GLY A 415 -14.84 27.48 -6.86
N SER A 416 -14.12 26.55 -6.22
CA SER A 416 -13.16 25.66 -6.90
C SER A 416 -13.86 24.82 -7.98
N PRO A 417 -13.32 24.73 -9.22
CA PRO A 417 -13.80 23.82 -10.27
C PRO A 417 -13.95 22.37 -9.81
N SER A 418 -13.11 21.96 -8.85
CA SER A 418 -13.11 20.63 -8.26
C SER A 418 -14.39 20.31 -7.48
N ILE A 419 -15.00 21.31 -6.84
CA ILE A 419 -16.29 21.17 -6.13
C ILE A 419 -17.41 20.95 -7.16
N PHE A 420 -17.43 21.71 -8.25
CA PHE A 420 -18.41 21.55 -9.32
C PHE A 420 -18.30 20.17 -9.98
N TYR A 421 -17.06 19.72 -10.24
CA TYR A 421 -16.81 18.37 -10.76
C TYR A 421 -17.30 17.28 -9.79
N CYS A 422 -17.02 17.43 -8.49
CA CYS A 422 -17.49 16.50 -7.46
C CYS A 422 -19.03 16.37 -7.46
N VAL A 423 -19.73 17.51 -7.47
CA VAL A 423 -21.20 17.54 -7.54
C VAL A 423 -21.70 16.86 -8.81
N HIS A 424 -21.13 17.21 -9.96
CA HIS A 424 -21.53 16.66 -11.25
C HIS A 424 -21.35 15.14 -11.29
N SER A 425 -20.18 14.63 -10.90
CA SER A 425 -19.91 13.18 -10.88
C SER A 425 -20.84 12.42 -9.92
N LEU A 426 -21.21 13.01 -8.77
CA LEU A 426 -22.17 12.40 -7.86
C LEU A 426 -23.58 12.35 -8.45
N VAL A 427 -24.02 13.40 -9.13
CA VAL A 427 -25.33 13.44 -9.78
C VAL A 427 -25.39 12.47 -10.96
N GLU A 428 -24.33 12.39 -11.76
CA GLU A 428 -24.22 11.36 -12.81
C GLU A 428 -24.29 9.95 -12.22
N LYS A 429 -23.55 9.68 -11.14
CA LYS A 429 -23.60 8.37 -10.49
C LYS A 429 -24.96 8.07 -9.87
N ALA A 430 -25.61 9.04 -9.24
CA ALA A 430 -26.96 8.89 -8.72
C ALA A 430 -27.96 8.57 -9.84
N SER A 431 -27.85 9.25 -10.99
CA SER A 431 -28.69 9.03 -12.17
C SER A 431 -28.52 7.62 -12.73
N GLU A 432 -27.27 7.14 -12.81
CA GLU A 432 -26.93 5.77 -13.23
C GLU A 432 -27.57 4.74 -12.29
N LEU A 433 -27.38 4.89 -10.98
CA LEU A 433 -27.89 3.97 -9.97
C LEU A 433 -29.42 3.95 -9.91
N CYS A 434 -30.07 5.11 -10.02
CA CYS A 434 -31.53 5.17 -10.07
C CYS A 434 -32.08 4.44 -11.30
N ARG A 435 -31.44 4.62 -12.47
CA ARG A 435 -31.86 3.94 -13.70
C ARG A 435 -31.68 2.43 -13.62
N GLY A 436 -30.56 1.97 -13.06
CA GLY A 436 -30.32 0.56 -12.79
C GLY A 436 -31.38 -0.03 -11.85
N ALA A 437 -31.60 0.63 -10.71
CA ALA A 437 -32.58 0.17 -9.72
C ALA A 437 -34.02 0.10 -10.28
N MET A 438 -34.42 1.09 -11.10
CA MET A 438 -35.73 1.07 -11.77
C MET A 438 -35.87 -0.06 -12.80
N SER A 439 -34.77 -0.47 -13.44
CA SER A 439 -34.77 -1.59 -14.36
C SER A 439 -34.90 -2.94 -13.65
N GLU A 440 -34.41 -3.05 -12.42
CA GLU A 440 -34.46 -4.27 -11.62
C GLU A 440 -35.79 -4.42 -10.87
N ASP A 441 -36.26 -3.33 -10.24
CA ASP A 441 -37.52 -3.29 -9.50
C ASP A 441 -38.28 -1.97 -9.78
N PRO A 442 -39.42 -2.03 -10.51
CA PRO A 442 -40.21 -0.84 -10.82
C PRO A 442 -40.94 -0.25 -9.59
N THR A 443 -40.97 -0.97 -8.45
CA THR A 443 -41.65 -0.54 -7.23
C THR A 443 -40.74 0.12 -6.18
N VAL A 444 -39.45 0.30 -6.49
CA VAL A 444 -38.42 0.88 -5.60
C VAL A 444 -38.85 2.18 -4.92
N TRP A 445 -39.57 3.05 -5.63
CA TRP A 445 -40.01 4.35 -5.13
C TRP A 445 -41.19 4.26 -4.15
N LYS A 446 -41.97 3.19 -4.17
CA LYS A 446 -43.09 2.99 -3.22
C LYS A 446 -42.58 2.64 -1.81
N ASN A 447 -41.40 2.03 -1.73
CA ASN A 447 -40.75 1.68 -0.46
C ASN A 447 -39.53 2.57 -0.17
N TRP A 448 -39.52 3.80 -0.70
CA TRP A 448 -38.36 4.70 -0.66
C TRP A 448 -37.87 4.99 0.76
N GLU A 449 -38.77 5.30 1.69
CA GLU A 449 -38.44 5.62 3.08
C GLU A 449 -37.75 4.47 3.83
N GLY A 450 -38.15 3.22 3.55
CA GLY A 450 -37.53 2.02 4.13
C GLY A 450 -36.29 1.51 3.39
N ASN A 451 -36.02 2.00 2.18
CA ASN A 451 -34.89 1.57 1.38
C ASN A 451 -33.57 2.06 2.01
N SER A 452 -32.54 1.22 2.04
CA SER A 452 -31.17 1.59 2.44
C SER A 452 -30.15 1.32 1.32
N GLY A 453 -30.65 1.17 0.09
CA GLY A 453 -29.88 0.82 -1.08
C GLY A 453 -28.95 1.94 -1.57
N PRO A 454 -27.99 1.61 -2.45
CA PRO A 454 -27.04 2.57 -3.01
C PRO A 454 -27.66 3.82 -3.64
N PRO A 455 -28.75 3.75 -4.44
CA PRO A 455 -29.36 4.93 -5.06
C PRO A 455 -29.85 5.94 -4.02
N LYS A 456 -30.54 5.47 -2.97
CA LYS A 456 -31.02 6.33 -1.90
C LYS A 456 -29.88 6.96 -1.12
N LYS A 457 -28.89 6.15 -0.71
CA LYS A 457 -27.70 6.66 -0.01
C LYS A 457 -27.00 7.78 -0.78
N THR A 458 -26.87 7.65 -2.10
CA THR A 458 -26.26 8.69 -2.94
C THR A 458 -27.16 9.93 -3.06
N ILE A 459 -28.48 9.79 -3.17
CA ILE A 459 -29.41 10.92 -3.15
C ILE A 459 -29.39 11.63 -1.79
N ASP A 460 -29.46 10.89 -0.68
CA ASP A 460 -29.37 11.44 0.67
C ASP A 460 -28.05 12.22 0.87
N LEU A 461 -26.95 11.72 0.31
CA LEU A 461 -25.68 12.45 0.30
C LEU A 461 -25.79 13.77 -0.48
N LEU A 462 -26.38 13.77 -1.68
CA LEU A 462 -26.59 15.00 -2.46
C LEU A 462 -27.50 16.00 -1.74
N LEU A 463 -28.55 15.54 -1.05
CA LEU A 463 -29.43 16.38 -0.25
C LEU A 463 -28.68 16.97 0.95
N ARG A 464 -27.85 16.18 1.65
CA ARG A 464 -26.98 16.68 2.73
C ARG A 464 -25.99 17.73 2.23
N LEU A 465 -25.50 17.62 0.98
CA LEU A 465 -24.60 18.61 0.39
C LEU A 465 -25.23 19.99 0.25
N ILE A 466 -26.56 20.12 0.16
CA ILE A 466 -27.27 21.41 0.10
C ILE A 466 -26.89 22.29 1.31
N TYR A 467 -26.73 21.68 2.48
CA TYR A 467 -26.43 22.37 3.73
C TYR A 467 -24.93 22.46 4.03
N LEU A 468 -24.08 21.75 3.27
CA LEU A 468 -22.63 21.71 3.50
C LEU A 468 -21.83 22.50 2.48
N ILE A 469 -22.33 22.62 1.24
CA ILE A 469 -21.60 23.23 0.14
C ILE A 469 -21.46 24.73 0.31
N ASP A 470 -20.35 25.30 -0.12
CA ASP A 470 -20.20 26.75 -0.17
C ASP A 470 -21.32 27.39 -1.00
N ILE A 471 -21.78 28.57 -0.56
CA ILE A 471 -22.91 29.26 -1.18
C ILE A 471 -22.68 29.60 -2.66
N GLN A 472 -21.42 29.74 -3.10
CA GLN A 472 -21.09 30.00 -4.51
C GLN A 472 -21.34 28.78 -5.41
N ALA A 473 -21.27 27.56 -4.87
CA ALA A 473 -21.53 26.34 -5.62
C ALA A 473 -22.95 25.79 -5.41
N LEU A 474 -23.70 26.32 -4.44
CA LEU A 474 -25.09 25.94 -4.16
C LEU A 474 -26.02 26.06 -5.38
N PRO A 475 -26.04 27.16 -6.17
CA PRO A 475 -26.92 27.26 -7.34
C PRO A 475 -26.69 26.16 -8.37
N TYR A 476 -25.43 25.75 -8.55
CA TYR A 476 -25.07 24.66 -9.45
C TYR A 476 -25.60 23.31 -8.94
N LEU A 477 -25.43 23.02 -7.66
CA LEU A 477 -25.98 21.81 -7.03
C LEU A 477 -27.50 21.74 -7.18
N LEU A 478 -28.21 22.84 -6.86
CA LEU A 478 -29.67 22.91 -6.98
C LEU A 478 -30.14 22.70 -8.42
N LYS A 479 -29.42 23.27 -9.40
CA LYS A 479 -29.69 23.03 -10.81
C LYS A 479 -29.50 21.55 -11.20
N GLN A 480 -28.39 20.93 -10.83
CA GLN A 480 -28.12 19.52 -11.14
C GLN A 480 -29.14 18.57 -10.47
N LEU A 481 -29.54 18.87 -9.23
CA LEU A 481 -30.60 18.13 -8.53
C LEU A 481 -31.96 18.27 -9.22
N ALA A 482 -32.33 19.47 -9.67
CA ALA A 482 -33.56 19.67 -10.43
C ALA A 482 -33.57 18.86 -11.73
N GLU A 483 -32.45 18.84 -12.46
CA GLU A 483 -32.28 18.05 -13.69
C GLU A 483 -32.43 16.53 -13.42
N LEU A 484 -31.84 16.03 -12.32
CA LEU A 484 -32.00 14.65 -11.86
C LEU A 484 -33.47 14.34 -11.55
N MET A 485 -34.13 15.17 -10.73
CA MET A 485 -35.51 14.93 -10.29
C MET A 485 -36.50 14.94 -11.45
N ILE A 486 -36.32 15.82 -12.44
CA ILE A 486 -37.17 15.86 -13.63
C ILE A 486 -37.09 14.56 -14.45
N GLN A 487 -35.99 13.82 -14.36
CA GLN A 487 -35.80 12.53 -15.06
C GLN A 487 -36.42 11.34 -14.32
N LEU A 488 -36.75 11.49 -13.03
CA LEU A 488 -37.34 10.42 -12.22
C LEU A 488 -38.83 10.20 -12.56
N PRO A 489 -39.37 8.99 -12.28
CA PRO A 489 -40.81 8.71 -12.38
C PRO A 489 -41.61 9.54 -11.37
N LYS A 490 -42.93 9.64 -11.57
CA LYS A 490 -43.83 10.45 -10.73
C LYS A 490 -43.76 10.09 -9.24
N ASP A 491 -43.78 8.80 -8.94
CA ASP A 491 -43.69 8.31 -7.56
C ASP A 491 -42.36 8.75 -6.92
N GLY A 492 -41.26 8.72 -7.66
CA GLY A 492 -39.96 9.19 -7.17
C GLY A 492 -39.84 10.71 -7.07
N GLN A 493 -40.46 11.46 -7.99
CA GLN A 493 -40.57 12.92 -7.89
C GLN A 493 -41.30 13.31 -6.61
N ASN A 494 -42.44 12.69 -6.33
CA ASN A 494 -43.25 12.99 -5.15
C ASN A 494 -42.48 12.63 -3.86
N ALA A 495 -41.93 11.42 -3.77
CA ALA A 495 -41.19 10.97 -2.58
C ALA A 495 -40.00 11.89 -2.24
N LEU A 496 -39.24 12.34 -3.26
CA LEU A 496 -38.12 13.26 -3.03
C LEU A 496 -38.58 14.68 -2.72
N LEU A 497 -39.65 15.17 -3.36
CA LEU A 497 -40.22 16.47 -3.04
C LEU A 497 -40.69 16.51 -1.58
N ASP A 498 -41.39 15.48 -1.12
CA ASP A 498 -41.90 15.38 0.26
C ASP A 498 -40.74 15.39 1.28
N GLU A 499 -39.70 14.58 1.05
CA GLU A 499 -38.49 14.57 1.88
C GLU A 499 -37.82 15.94 1.92
N MET A 500 -37.68 16.60 0.77
CA MET A 500 -37.03 17.91 0.69
C MET A 500 -37.85 19.02 1.32
N TYR A 501 -39.19 18.97 1.19
CA TYR A 501 -40.08 19.88 1.92
C TYR A 501 -39.91 19.70 3.43
N SER A 502 -39.83 18.46 3.91
CA SER A 502 -39.59 18.17 5.33
C SER A 502 -38.24 18.74 5.80
N GLN A 503 -37.15 18.44 5.09
CA GLN A 503 -35.81 18.92 5.45
C GLN A 503 -35.71 20.45 5.44
N VAL A 504 -36.30 21.12 4.44
CA VAL A 504 -36.27 22.59 4.35
C VAL A 504 -37.17 23.23 5.42
N ALA A 505 -38.30 22.61 5.76
CA ALA A 505 -39.17 23.08 6.83
C ALA A 505 -38.46 23.04 8.19
N GLU A 506 -37.77 21.93 8.48
CA GLU A 506 -37.01 21.68 9.71
C GLU A 506 -35.67 22.43 9.77
N SER A 507 -35.16 22.94 8.64
CA SER A 507 -33.88 23.63 8.60
C SER A 507 -33.93 24.98 9.34
N ASP A 508 -32.97 25.18 10.25
CA ASP A 508 -32.72 26.45 10.93
C ASP A 508 -31.78 27.40 10.15
N ASP A 509 -31.31 27.02 8.96
CA ASP A 509 -30.41 27.85 8.16
C ASP A 509 -31.17 29.01 7.51
N VAL A 510 -31.25 30.12 8.24
CA VAL A 510 -31.92 31.36 7.81
C VAL A 510 -31.31 31.96 6.54
N THR A 511 -30.07 31.61 6.18
CA THR A 511 -29.39 32.15 5.00
C THR A 511 -29.80 31.41 3.73
N ARG A 512 -29.89 30.08 3.77
CA ARG A 512 -30.23 29.24 2.61
C ARG A 512 -31.73 29.05 2.45
N LYS A 513 -32.49 29.00 3.55
CA LYS A 513 -33.92 28.65 3.55
C LYS A 513 -34.77 29.46 2.56
N PRO A 514 -34.63 30.79 2.42
CA PRO A 514 -35.42 31.55 1.43
C PRO A 514 -35.17 31.09 -0.01
N VAL A 515 -33.91 30.84 -0.38
CA VAL A 515 -33.51 30.35 -1.70
C VAL A 515 -34.06 28.95 -1.93
N LEU A 516 -33.93 28.07 -0.94
CA LEU A 516 -34.42 26.69 -1.02
C LEU A 516 -35.94 26.60 -1.16
N VAL A 517 -36.69 27.44 -0.42
CA VAL A 517 -38.16 27.50 -0.53
C VAL A 517 -38.59 27.94 -1.93
N SER A 518 -38.01 29.02 -2.46
CA SER A 518 -38.30 29.53 -3.80
C SER A 518 -37.97 28.49 -4.89
N TRP A 519 -36.81 27.85 -4.75
CA TRP A 519 -36.37 26.80 -5.67
C TRP A 519 -37.28 25.55 -5.60
N LEU A 520 -37.67 25.09 -4.41
CA LEU A 520 -38.58 23.95 -4.25
C LEU A 520 -39.97 24.21 -4.84
N GLN A 521 -40.51 25.42 -4.66
CA GLN A 521 -41.78 25.82 -5.28
C GLN A 521 -41.69 25.77 -6.81
N SER A 522 -40.60 26.28 -7.36
CA SER A 522 -40.34 26.25 -8.80
C SER A 522 -40.21 24.81 -9.31
N LEU A 523 -39.48 23.96 -8.58
CA LEU A 523 -39.28 22.56 -8.92
C LEU A 523 -40.59 21.76 -8.90
N SER A 524 -41.40 21.94 -7.85
CA SER A 524 -42.72 21.31 -7.72
C SER A 524 -43.64 21.69 -8.88
N TYR A 525 -43.63 22.97 -9.29
CA TYR A 525 -44.36 23.41 -10.48
C TYR A 525 -43.87 22.74 -11.77
N PHE A 526 -42.57 22.52 -11.95
CA PHE A 526 -42.05 21.81 -13.13
C PHE A 526 -42.37 20.31 -13.11
N CYS A 527 -42.30 19.69 -11.94
CA CYS A 527 -42.72 18.31 -11.76
C CYS A 527 -44.21 18.15 -12.10
N SER A 528 -45.09 19.07 -11.72
CA SER A 528 -46.53 18.96 -12.01
C SER A 528 -46.87 19.10 -13.52
N GLN A 529 -46.16 19.96 -14.27
CA GLN A 529 -46.42 20.19 -15.70
C GLN A 529 -46.19 18.97 -16.60
N LYS A 530 -45.27 18.07 -16.24
CA LYS A 530 -45.01 16.84 -17.02
C LYS A 530 -46.18 15.84 -17.04
N THR A 531 -47.29 16.15 -16.33
CA THR A 531 -48.46 15.27 -16.16
C THR A 531 -49.66 15.62 -17.03
N SER A 532 -49.60 16.64 -17.89
CA SER A 532 -50.68 16.84 -18.87
C SER A 532 -50.47 15.89 -20.06
N PRO A 533 -51.30 14.85 -20.25
CA PRO A 533 -51.39 14.23 -21.56
C PRO A 533 -51.88 15.31 -22.51
N ALA A 534 -51.10 15.56 -23.57
CA ALA A 534 -51.58 16.30 -24.71
C ALA A 534 -52.85 15.58 -25.19
N ALA A 535 -54.00 16.24 -25.02
CA ALA A 535 -55.21 15.86 -25.72
C ALA A 535 -54.89 15.86 -27.22
N ASP A 536 -55.26 14.76 -27.87
CA ASP A 536 -55.15 14.49 -29.31
C ASP A 536 -55.27 15.74 -30.17
N LYS A 537 -54.18 16.09 -30.88
CA LYS A 537 -54.26 16.65 -32.24
C LYS A 537 -53.08 16.15 -33.08
N PRO A 538 -53.32 15.69 -34.32
CA PRO A 538 -52.25 15.20 -35.18
C PRO A 538 -51.46 16.34 -35.84
N GLU A 539 -50.14 16.12 -35.87
CA GLU A 539 -49.11 16.59 -36.82
C GLU A 539 -49.01 18.08 -37.22
N LYS A 540 -47.81 18.68 -36.97
CA LYS A 540 -46.80 18.91 -38.03
C LYS A 540 -45.43 19.32 -37.46
N HIS A 541 -44.40 18.85 -38.17
CA HIS A 541 -42.95 18.95 -37.96
C HIS A 541 -42.35 20.27 -37.44
N GLY A 542 -41.21 20.16 -36.74
CA GLY A 542 -40.08 21.10 -36.89
C GLY A 542 -39.36 21.56 -35.61
N SER A 543 -38.30 20.85 -35.22
CA SER A 543 -37.04 21.38 -34.64
C SER A 543 -37.04 22.48 -33.55
N SER A 544 -38.00 22.53 -32.60
CA SER A 544 -38.00 23.57 -31.54
C SER A 544 -37.79 23.04 -30.10
N VAL A 545 -37.80 21.73 -29.86
CA VAL A 545 -37.85 21.17 -28.50
C VAL A 545 -36.49 21.23 -27.77
N ALA A 546 -35.37 21.10 -28.48
CA ALA A 546 -34.03 21.10 -27.88
C ALA A 546 -33.56 22.51 -27.42
N SER A 547 -33.99 23.58 -28.10
CA SER A 547 -33.56 24.95 -27.76
C SER A 547 -34.34 25.54 -26.57
N LYS A 548 -35.59 25.12 -26.36
CA LYS A 548 -36.41 25.56 -25.21
C LYS A 548 -35.96 24.93 -23.89
N GLY A 549 -35.51 23.68 -23.88
CA GLY A 549 -34.97 23.06 -22.66
C GLY A 549 -33.71 23.77 -22.14
N LEU A 550 -32.82 24.17 -23.04
CA LEU A 550 -31.54 24.81 -22.70
C LEU A 550 -31.67 26.29 -22.28
N SER A 551 -32.64 27.04 -22.82
CA SER A 551 -32.90 28.43 -22.38
C SER A 551 -33.69 28.49 -21.06
N PHE A 552 -34.47 27.45 -20.74
CA PHE A 552 -35.32 27.33 -19.56
C PHE A 552 -34.54 26.96 -18.30
N ILE A 553 -33.55 26.08 -18.43
CA ILE A 553 -32.61 25.73 -17.34
C ILE A 553 -31.74 26.94 -16.91
N ARG A 554 -31.54 27.93 -17.80
CA ARG A 554 -30.86 29.19 -17.48
C ARG A 554 -31.63 30.07 -16.49
N GLY A 555 -32.95 29.90 -16.35
CA GLY A 555 -33.76 30.60 -15.36
C GLY A 555 -33.56 30.08 -13.93
N ILE A 556 -33.30 28.78 -13.78
CA ILE A 556 -33.10 28.11 -12.49
C ILE A 556 -31.79 28.54 -11.81
N ALA A 557 -30.79 28.98 -12.58
CA ALA A 557 -29.49 29.44 -12.06
C ALA A 557 -29.39 30.96 -11.85
N LYS A 558 -30.47 31.72 -12.12
CA LYS A 558 -30.53 33.19 -11.94
C LYS A 558 -31.39 33.62 -10.74
N LEU A 559 -31.99 32.66 -10.04
CA LEU A 559 -32.59 32.78 -8.72
C LEU A 559 -31.63 32.15 -7.72
#